data_AF-A0A017HH28-F1
#
_entry.id   AF-A0A017HH28-F1
#
_cell.length_a   1.000
_cell.length_b   1.000
_cell.length_c   1.000
_cell.angle_alpha   90.00
_cell.angle_beta   90.00
_cell.angle_gamma   90.00
#
_symmetry.space_group_name_H-M   'P 1'
#
loop_
_entity.id
_entity.type
_entity.pdbx_description
1 polymer ?
#
loop_
_entity_poly.entity_id
_entity_poly.type
_entity_poly.pdbx_seq_one_letter_code
_entity_poly.pdbx_strand_id
1 'polypeptide(L)'
;MVSDAVAEMTEKGFGSVVIVDGDEKVIGIVTERDLMRKLINKGLDPKTTPLGDIMTTELRLANENDEVLNWLRIMSNERFRRLPVVDSEGRLKAVFSQGDFVSYTWPDLIYQAKNLARAHVSQNYGIWMIGGGIMLYTILMILLVSNL
;
A
#
# COMPACT_ATOMS: atom_id res chain seq x y z
N MET A 1 -4.87 -16.57 -23.82
CA MET A 1 -6.04 -15.75 -24.16
C MET A 1 -6.48 -14.93 -22.95
N VAL A 2 -7.42 -14.00 -23.10
CA VAL A 2 -7.95 -13.23 -21.95
C VAL A 2 -8.60 -14.16 -20.92
N SER A 3 -9.30 -15.22 -21.35
CA SER A 3 -9.88 -16.24 -20.45
C SER A 3 -8.86 -16.84 -19.49
N ASP A 4 -7.69 -17.20 -20.00
CA ASP A 4 -6.65 -17.89 -19.22
C ASP A 4 -6.03 -16.94 -18.20
N ALA A 5 -5.83 -15.68 -18.60
CA ALA A 5 -5.34 -14.64 -17.72
C ALA A 5 -6.32 -14.35 -16.58
N VAL A 6 -7.63 -14.31 -16.87
CA VAL A 6 -8.67 -14.09 -15.85
C VAL A 6 -8.74 -15.25 -14.87
N ALA A 7 -8.60 -16.49 -15.36
CA ALA A 7 -8.54 -17.67 -14.49
C ALA A 7 -7.35 -17.58 -13.53
N GLU A 8 -6.16 -17.29 -14.06
CA GLU A 8 -4.92 -17.15 -13.29
C GLU A 8 -5.01 -16.01 -12.25
N MET A 9 -5.54 -14.87 -12.66
CA MET A 9 -5.80 -13.71 -11.80
C MET A 9 -6.73 -14.08 -10.64
N THR A 10 -7.78 -14.85 -10.91
CA THR A 10 -8.76 -15.28 -9.92
C THR A 10 -8.15 -16.28 -8.94
N GLU A 11 -7.45 -17.29 -9.44
CA GLU A 11 -6.82 -18.33 -8.63
C GLU A 11 -5.77 -17.74 -7.68
N LYS A 12 -4.94 -16.82 -8.18
CA LYS A 12 -3.84 -16.22 -7.40
C LYS A 12 -4.23 -14.95 -6.65
N GLY A 13 -5.45 -14.44 -6.85
CA GLY A 13 -5.91 -13.20 -6.22
C GLY A 13 -5.21 -11.94 -6.73
N PHE A 14 -4.70 -11.95 -7.98
CA PHE A 14 -4.05 -10.79 -8.60
C PHE A 14 -5.02 -10.07 -9.53
N GLY A 15 -5.08 -8.73 -9.48
CA GLY A 15 -5.95 -7.95 -10.37
C GLY A 15 -5.26 -7.42 -11.63
N SER A 16 -4.06 -7.89 -11.97
CA SER A 16 -3.41 -7.58 -13.24
C SER A 16 -2.44 -8.68 -13.68
N VAL A 17 -2.19 -8.73 -14.99
CA VAL A 17 -1.14 -9.55 -15.61
C VAL A 17 -0.22 -8.64 -16.41
N VAL A 18 1.09 -8.83 -16.25
CA VAL A 18 2.11 -8.17 -17.06
C VAL A 18 2.45 -9.08 -18.24
N ILE A 19 2.49 -8.51 -19.44
CA ILE A 19 2.91 -9.20 -20.66
C ILE A 19 4.37 -8.85 -20.92
N VAL A 20 5.18 -9.87 -21.15
CA VAL A 20 6.58 -9.75 -21.53
C VAL A 20 6.83 -10.36 -22.92
N ASP A 21 7.87 -9.91 -23.60
CA ASP A 21 8.37 -10.54 -24.83
C ASP A 21 9.28 -11.75 -24.55
N GLY A 22 9.91 -12.28 -25.60
CA GLY A 22 10.83 -13.43 -25.49
C GLY A 22 12.11 -13.14 -24.71
N ASP A 23 12.47 -11.86 -24.52
CA ASP A 23 13.64 -11.42 -23.75
C ASP A 23 13.24 -10.96 -22.32
N GLU A 24 12.02 -11.30 -21.88
CA GLU A 24 11.42 -10.90 -20.60
C GLU A 24 11.16 -9.39 -20.43
N LYS A 25 11.25 -8.62 -21.51
CA LYS A 25 10.98 -7.17 -21.46
C LYS A 25 9.50 -6.91 -21.37
N VAL A 26 9.12 -5.96 -20.52
CA VAL A 26 7.70 -5.61 -20.34
C VAL A 26 7.17 -4.90 -21.58
N ILE A 27 6.19 -5.52 -22.25
CA ILE A 27 5.55 -4.99 -23.46
C ILE A 27 4.09 -4.60 -23.25
N GLY A 28 3.48 -5.01 -22.14
CA GLY A 28 2.12 -4.61 -21.81
C GLY A 28 1.69 -4.95 -20.39
N ILE A 29 0.57 -4.38 -19.98
CA ILE A 29 -0.14 -4.78 -18.76
C ILE A 29 -1.65 -4.81 -19.04
N VAL A 30 -2.33 -5.80 -18.48
CA VAL A 30 -3.79 -5.87 -18.44
C VAL A 30 -4.22 -5.85 -16.99
N THR A 31 -5.14 -4.94 -16.65
CA THR A 31 -5.74 -4.83 -15.33
C THR A 31 -7.23 -5.17 -15.38
N GLU A 32 -7.87 -5.35 -14.22
CA GLU A 32 -9.33 -5.45 -14.11
C GLU A 32 -10.06 -4.31 -14.85
N ARG A 33 -9.50 -3.09 -14.83
CA ARG A 33 -10.07 -1.93 -15.52
C ARG A 33 -10.02 -2.10 -17.04
N ASP A 34 -8.97 -2.71 -17.57
CA ASP A 34 -8.85 -3.03 -18.99
C ASP A 34 -9.88 -4.08 -19.40
N LEU A 35 -10.09 -5.12 -18.57
CA LEU A 35 -11.15 -6.11 -18.81
C LEU A 35 -12.52 -5.41 -18.92
N MET A 36 -12.85 -4.53 -17.98
CA MET A 36 -14.12 -3.79 -18.03
C MET A 36 -14.25 -2.90 -19.27
N ARG A 37 -13.21 -2.12 -19.59
CA ARG A 37 -13.28 -1.07 -20.63
C ARG A 37 -13.03 -1.56 -22.05
N LYS A 38 -12.14 -2.54 -22.23
CA LYS A 38 -11.64 -2.96 -23.54
C LYS A 38 -12.19 -4.32 -23.97
N LEU A 39 -12.56 -5.20 -23.04
CA LEU A 39 -13.20 -6.47 -23.34
C LEU A 39 -14.73 -6.37 -23.20
N ILE A 40 -15.23 -6.18 -21.97
CA ILE A 40 -16.67 -6.25 -21.66
C ILE A 40 -17.46 -5.14 -22.35
N ASN A 41 -17.03 -3.88 -22.21
CA ASN A 41 -17.70 -2.75 -22.85
C ASN A 41 -17.69 -2.81 -24.38
N LYS A 42 -16.79 -3.59 -24.99
CA LYS A 42 -16.74 -3.81 -26.44
C LYS A 42 -17.46 -5.10 -26.88
N GLY A 43 -18.01 -5.88 -25.95
CA GLY A 43 -18.70 -7.13 -26.26
C GLY A 43 -17.79 -8.22 -26.82
N LEU A 44 -16.50 -8.22 -26.49
CA LEU A 44 -15.54 -9.19 -26.99
C LEU A 44 -15.60 -10.51 -26.19
N ASP A 45 -15.37 -11.63 -26.86
CA ASP A 45 -15.32 -12.96 -26.22
C ASP A 45 -13.92 -13.19 -25.59
N PRO A 46 -13.81 -13.39 -24.26
CA PRO A 46 -12.53 -13.64 -23.60
C PRO A 46 -11.80 -14.89 -24.09
N LYS A 47 -12.51 -15.88 -24.66
CA LYS A 47 -11.91 -17.13 -25.14
C LYS A 47 -11.17 -16.98 -26.47
N THR A 48 -11.55 -15.98 -27.27
CA THR A 48 -10.98 -15.74 -28.60
C THR A 48 -10.19 -14.45 -28.67
N THR A 49 -10.28 -13.58 -27.66
CA THR A 49 -9.52 -12.34 -27.57
C THR A 49 -8.12 -12.57 -26.98
N PRO A 50 -7.04 -12.23 -27.71
CA PRO A 50 -5.68 -12.19 -27.17
C PRO A 50 -5.51 -11.09 -26.11
N LEU A 51 -4.62 -11.29 -25.14
CA LEU A 51 -4.27 -10.23 -24.18
C LEU A 51 -3.68 -8.99 -24.88
N GLY A 52 -2.92 -9.21 -25.95
CA GLY A 52 -2.29 -8.13 -26.74
C GLY A 52 -3.28 -7.10 -27.29
N ASP A 53 -4.53 -7.51 -27.55
CA ASP A 53 -5.55 -6.64 -28.12
C ASP A 53 -6.16 -5.69 -27.08
N ILE A 54 -6.03 -6.03 -25.79
CA ILE A 54 -6.60 -5.26 -24.68
C ILE A 54 -5.54 -4.72 -23.72
N MET A 55 -4.27 -5.06 -23.90
CA MET A 55 -3.20 -4.55 -23.04
C MET A 55 -3.03 -3.04 -23.17
N THR A 56 -2.47 -2.44 -22.13
CA THR A 56 -1.95 -1.07 -22.18
C THR A 56 -0.49 -1.13 -22.56
N THR A 57 -0.12 -0.45 -23.66
CA THR A 57 1.23 -0.41 -24.23
C THR A 57 2.00 0.86 -23.87
N GLU A 58 1.30 1.94 -23.51
CA GLU A 58 1.90 3.13 -22.92
C GLU A 58 2.23 2.86 -21.45
N LEU A 59 3.35 2.17 -21.25
CA LEU A 59 3.75 1.68 -19.94
C LEU A 59 4.43 2.77 -19.11
N ARG A 60 4.14 2.76 -17.81
CA ARG A 60 4.92 3.48 -16.80
C ARG A 60 5.76 2.48 -16.03
N LEU A 61 7.04 2.47 -16.40
CA LEU A 61 8.16 1.70 -15.85
C LEU A 61 8.60 2.25 -14.49
N ALA A 62 8.84 1.42 -13.46
CA ALA A 62 9.77 1.78 -12.39
C ALA A 62 11.10 1.04 -12.58
N ASN A 63 12.23 1.68 -12.27
CA ASN A 63 13.51 0.96 -12.22
C ASN A 63 13.72 0.34 -10.84
N GLU A 64 14.32 -0.86 -10.81
CA GLU A 64 14.62 -1.56 -9.56
C GLU A 64 15.60 -0.80 -8.63
N ASN A 65 16.39 0.12 -9.19
CA ASN A 65 17.35 0.93 -8.45
C ASN A 65 16.79 2.30 -8.03
N ASP A 66 15.55 2.62 -8.39
CA ASP A 66 14.92 3.88 -7.97
C ASP A 66 14.56 3.84 -6.49
N GLU A 67 14.57 5.00 -5.85
CA GLU A 67 13.97 5.13 -4.52
C GLU A 67 12.47 4.82 -4.56
N VAL A 68 11.99 4.11 -3.55
CA VAL A 68 10.55 3.76 -3.39
C VAL A 68 9.65 5.00 -3.46
N LEU A 69 10.12 6.17 -3.01
CA LEU A 69 9.36 7.41 -3.11
C LEU A 69 9.04 7.80 -4.56
N ASN A 70 9.94 7.51 -5.50
CA ASN A 70 9.71 7.72 -6.92
C ASN A 70 8.63 6.78 -7.45
N TRP A 71 8.64 5.50 -7.04
CA TRP A 71 7.58 4.55 -7.37
C TRP A 71 6.21 5.05 -6.91
N LEU A 72 6.13 5.55 -5.67
CA LEU A 72 4.88 6.09 -5.10
C LEU A 72 4.39 7.34 -5.83
N ARG A 73 5.31 8.22 -6.25
CA ARG A 73 4.97 9.40 -7.05
C ARG A 73 4.37 9.00 -8.40
N ILE A 74 4.95 8.01 -9.07
CA ILE A 74 4.42 7.47 -10.34
C ILE A 74 3.00 6.92 -10.11
N MET A 75 2.82 6.07 -9.09
CA MET A 75 1.51 5.49 -8.77
C MET A 75 0.46 6.54 -8.42
N SER A 76 0.84 7.58 -7.67
CA SER A 76 -0.05 8.66 -7.25
C SER A 76 -0.50 9.53 -8.43
N ASN A 77 0.46 10.02 -9.23
CA ASN A 77 0.20 10.92 -10.35
C ASN A 77 -0.67 10.26 -11.41
N GLU A 78 -0.38 9.00 -11.72
CA GLU A 78 -1.01 8.28 -12.83
C GLU A 78 -2.22 7.44 -12.38
N ARG A 79 -2.54 7.44 -11.07
CA ARG A 79 -3.67 6.74 -10.46
C ARG A 79 -3.69 5.23 -10.77
N PHE A 80 -2.52 4.63 -10.86
CA PHE A 80 -2.35 3.19 -11.02
C PHE A 80 -2.09 2.53 -9.66
N ARG A 81 -2.70 1.36 -9.44
CA ARG A 81 -2.56 0.60 -8.19
C ARG A 81 -1.48 -0.47 -8.25
N ARG A 82 -0.88 -0.67 -9.42
CA ARG A 82 0.16 -1.66 -9.69
C ARG A 82 1.17 -1.05 -10.64
N LEU A 83 2.45 -1.29 -10.36
CA LEU A 83 3.59 -0.70 -11.03
C LEU A 83 4.59 -1.82 -11.33
N PRO A 84 4.81 -2.19 -12.61
CA PRO A 84 5.89 -3.08 -12.96
C PRO A 84 7.24 -2.42 -12.66
N VAL A 85 8.12 -3.17 -12.00
CA VAL A 85 9.50 -2.79 -11.69
C VAL A 85 10.42 -3.58 -12.59
N VAL A 86 11.31 -2.91 -13.28
CA VAL A 86 12.20 -3.47 -14.30
C VAL A 86 13.67 -3.18 -14.02
N ASP A 87 14.55 -3.99 -14.59
CA ASP A 87 15.99 -3.70 -14.61
C ASP A 87 16.35 -2.62 -15.65
N SER A 88 17.65 -2.34 -15.81
CA SER A 88 18.18 -1.40 -16.80
C SER A 88 17.89 -1.79 -18.26
N GLU A 89 17.62 -3.06 -18.53
CA GLU A 89 17.31 -3.58 -19.87
C GLU A 89 15.79 -3.62 -20.14
N GLY A 90 14.98 -3.27 -19.15
CA GLY A 90 13.52 -3.28 -19.23
C GLY A 90 12.89 -4.64 -18.91
N ARG A 91 13.66 -5.60 -18.38
CA ARG A 91 13.16 -6.92 -18.00
C ARG A 91 12.38 -6.87 -16.69
N LEU A 92 11.28 -7.60 -16.62
CA LEU A 92 10.43 -7.61 -15.43
C LEU A 92 11.18 -8.21 -14.22
N LYS A 93 11.24 -7.46 -13.12
CA LYS A 93 11.82 -7.91 -11.85
C LYS A 93 10.75 -8.17 -10.80
N ALA A 94 9.77 -7.29 -10.71
CA ALA A 94 8.67 -7.39 -9.77
C ALA A 94 7.45 -6.59 -10.24
N VAL A 95 6.32 -6.79 -9.56
CA VAL A 95 5.16 -5.91 -9.63
C VAL A 95 4.91 -5.37 -8.24
N PHE A 96 4.98 -4.05 -8.09
CA PHE A 96 4.70 -3.38 -6.84
C PHE A 96 3.26 -2.86 -6.83
N SER A 97 2.48 -3.18 -5.80
CA SER A 97 1.11 -2.70 -5.65
C SER A 97 0.94 -1.71 -4.51
N GLN A 98 -0.16 -0.95 -4.55
CA GLN A 98 -0.55 -0.10 -3.43
C GLN A 98 -0.80 -0.92 -2.16
N GLY A 99 -1.26 -2.17 -2.32
CA GLY A 99 -1.41 -3.10 -1.21
C GLY A 99 -0.07 -3.47 -0.58
N ASP A 100 0.96 -3.70 -1.39
CA ASP A 100 2.31 -4.00 -0.90
C ASP A 100 2.88 -2.80 -0.13
N PHE A 101 2.68 -1.58 -0.64
CA PHE A 101 3.08 -0.38 0.08
C PHE A 101 2.46 -0.29 1.48
N VAL A 102 1.15 -0.52 1.59
CA VAL A 102 0.46 -0.50 2.89
C VAL A 102 0.99 -1.62 3.78
N SER A 103 1.09 -2.84 3.26
CA SER A 103 1.58 -4.01 4.02
C SER A 103 3.00 -3.80 4.57
N TYR A 104 3.88 -3.14 3.80
CA TYR A 104 5.26 -2.89 4.23
C TYR A 104 5.39 -1.70 5.17
N THR A 105 4.59 -0.65 4.99
CA THR A 105 4.72 0.59 5.80
C THR A 105 3.86 0.60 7.06
N TRP A 106 2.77 -0.17 7.10
CA TRP A 106 1.85 -0.18 8.24
C TRP A 106 2.52 -0.56 9.56
N PRO A 107 3.38 -1.60 9.65
CA PRO A 107 4.02 -1.97 10.90
C PRO A 107 4.87 -0.85 11.49
N ASP A 108 5.69 -0.20 10.65
CA ASP A 108 6.57 0.90 11.06
C ASP A 108 5.78 2.14 11.46
N LEU A 109 4.73 2.47 10.70
CA LEU A 109 3.85 3.60 11.02
C LEU A 109 3.17 3.41 12.38
N ILE A 110 2.63 2.22 12.65
CA ILE A 110 1.99 1.91 13.93
C ILE A 110 3.01 1.92 15.07
N TYR A 111 4.22 1.42 14.85
CA TYR A 111 5.30 1.48 15.83
C TYR A 111 5.67 2.92 16.19
N GLN A 112 5.85 3.79 15.18
CA GLN A 112 6.14 5.20 15.39
C GLN A 112 5.00 5.91 16.13
N ALA A 113 3.74 5.68 15.72
CA ALA A 113 2.57 6.24 16.38
C ALA A 113 2.48 5.83 17.86
N LYS A 114 2.77 4.55 18.17
CA LYS A 114 2.82 4.03 19.55
C LYS A 114 3.90 4.73 20.39
N ASN A 115 5.08 4.96 19.81
CA ASN A 115 6.17 5.61 20.51
C ASN A 115 5.88 7.09 20.80
N LEU A 116 5.30 7.80 19.83
CA LEU A 116 4.83 9.18 20.01
C LEU A 116 3.76 9.28 21.11
N ALA A 117 2.79 8.35 21.10
CA ALA A 117 1.76 8.29 22.14
C ALA A 117 2.36 8.04 23.53
N ARG A 118 3.32 7.11 23.66
CA ARG A 118 4.03 6.87 24.93
C ARG A 118 4.81 8.08 25.40
N ALA A 119 5.51 8.77 24.50
CA ALA A 119 6.26 9.98 24.83
C ALA A 119 5.34 11.12 25.31
N HIS A 120 4.16 11.28 24.70
CA HIS A 120 3.19 12.28 25.13
C HIS A 120 2.56 11.94 26.48
N VAL A 121 2.21 10.66 26.71
CA VAL A 121 1.68 10.20 28.02
C VAL A 121 2.74 10.31 29.12
N SER A 122 4.02 10.05 28.82
CA SER A 122 5.09 10.14 29.81
C SER A 122 5.38 11.58 30.29
N GLN A 123 5.12 12.59 29.46
CA GLN A 123 5.32 14.00 29.87
C GLN A 123 4.30 14.51 30.90
N ASN A 124 3.10 13.91 30.98
CA ASN A 124 2.08 14.34 31.95
C ASN A 124 2.20 13.67 33.33
N TYR A 125 3.17 12.77 33.56
CA TYR A 125 3.35 12.15 34.88
C TYR A 125 3.63 13.18 35.97
N GLY A 126 4.37 14.25 35.67
CA GLY A 126 4.62 15.34 36.63
C GLY A 126 3.32 16.00 37.10
N ILE A 127 2.39 16.27 36.17
CA ILE A 127 1.09 16.89 36.48
C ILE A 127 0.22 15.95 37.33
N TRP A 128 0.19 14.66 36.98
CA TRP A 128 -0.55 13.66 37.77
C TRP A 128 0.05 13.43 39.16
N MET A 129 1.38 13.44 39.30
CA MET A 129 2.04 13.36 40.60
C MET A 129 1.78 14.59 41.46
N ILE A 130 1.85 15.79 40.89
CA ILE A 130 1.55 17.04 41.61
C ILE A 130 0.07 17.05 42.04
N GLY A 131 -0.85 16.76 41.12
CA GLY A 131 -2.28 16.72 41.42
C GLY A 131 -2.63 15.65 42.47
N GLY A 132 -2.06 14.46 42.35
CA GLY A 132 -2.21 13.39 43.34
C GLY A 132 -1.64 13.78 44.71
N GLY A 133 -0.47 14.44 44.75
CA GLY A 133 0.12 14.94 45.98
C GLY A 133 -0.74 16.02 46.66
N ILE A 134 -1.28 16.96 45.90
CA ILE A 134 -2.21 17.99 46.42
C ILE A 134 -3.47 17.32 46.99
N MET A 135 -4.07 16.38 46.25
CA MET A 135 -5.26 15.66 46.71
C MET A 135 -4.99 14.84 47.99
N LEU A 136 -3.84 14.18 48.08
CA LEU A 136 -3.45 13.43 49.27
C LEU A 136 -3.24 14.36 50.49
N TYR A 137 -2.57 15.50 50.28
CA TYR A 137 -2.34 16.51 51.33
C TYR A 137 -3.67 17.09 51.85
N THR A 138 -4.61 17.42 50.96
CA THR A 138 -5.90 17.97 51.38
C THR A 138 -6.73 16.96 52.17
N ILE A 139 -6.73 15.69 51.77
CA ILE A 139 -7.40 14.61 52.53
C ILE A 139 -6.78 14.46 53.93
N LEU A 140 -5.44 14.42 54.02
CA LEU A 140 -4.73 14.34 55.28
C LEU A 140 -5.07 15.50 56.21
N MET A 141 -5.08 16.73 55.69
CA MET A 141 -5.42 17.94 56.46
C MET A 141 -6.85 17.90 57.00
N ILE A 142 -7.82 17.46 56.19
CA ILE A 142 -9.22 17.33 56.63
C ILE A 142 -9.32 16.32 57.78
N LEU A 143 -8.67 15.16 57.67
CA LEU A 143 -8.66 14.13 58.71
C LEU A 143 -8.01 14.61 60.01
N LEU A 144 -6.95 15.40 59.90
CA LEU A 144 -6.22 15.94 61.05
C LEU A 144 -7.05 16.97 61.81
N VAL A 145 -7.74 17.86 61.08
CA VAL A 145 -8.65 18.86 61.66
C VAL A 145 -9.91 18.22 62.23
N SER A 146 -10.43 17.15 61.63
CA SER A 146 -11.63 16.46 62.16
C SER A 146 -11.39 15.65 63.43
N ASN A 147 -10.13 15.38 63.78
CA ASN A 147 -9.73 14.63 64.97
C ASN A 147 -9.21 15.52 66.12
N LEU A 148 -9.23 16.85 65.95
CA LEU A 148 -8.93 17.85 66.97
C LEU A 148 -10.23 18.39 67.59
#